data_AF-A0A523PYZ6-F1
#
_entry.id   AF-A0A523PYZ6-F1
#
_cell.length_a   1.000
_cell.length_b   1.000
_cell.length_c   1.000
_cell.angle_alpha   90.00
_cell.angle_beta   90.00
_cell.angle_gamma   90.00
#
_symmetry.space_group_name_H-M   'P 1'
#
loop_
_entity.id
_entity.type
_entity.pdbx_description
1 polymer ?
#
loop_
_entity_poly.entity_id
_entity_poly.type
_entity_poly.pdbx_seq_one_letter_code
_entity_poly.pdbx_strand_id
1 'polypeptide(L)'
;MSSLLFASVSLLSGYIAGKIFGLQEAQSRAIAFEIGIHNSALAIVLAMEILKSEVMAVPSAVYSLLMYPIAALFGFMLSRMDSAKV
;
A
#
# COMPACT_ATOMS: atom_id res chain seq x y z
N MET A 1 -8.08 -12.76 -0.81
CA MET A 1 -7.29 -12.88 0.45
C MET A 1 -5.82 -12.48 0.25
N SER A 2 -5.15 -12.95 -0.81
CA SER A 2 -3.76 -12.56 -1.13
C SER A 2 -3.55 -11.05 -1.30
N SER A 3 -4.48 -10.33 -1.93
CA SER A 3 -4.37 -8.87 -2.12
C SER A 3 -4.39 -8.07 -0.81
N LEU A 4 -5.13 -8.54 0.20
CA LEU A 4 -5.15 -7.93 1.55
C LEU A 4 -3.79 -8.08 2.22
N LEU A 5 -3.26 -9.31 2.21
CA LEU A 5 -1.95 -9.61 2.77
C LEU A 5 -0.87 -8.78 2.09
N PHE A 6 -0.91 -8.69 0.75
CA PHE A 6 0.02 -7.88 0.00
C PHE A 6 -0.05 -6.39 0.38
N ALA A 7 -1.25 -5.81 0.48
CA ALA A 7 -1.42 -4.42 0.90
C ALA A 7 -0.86 -4.16 2.32
N SER A 8 -1.20 -5.02 3.28
CA SER A 8 -0.73 -4.86 4.66
C SER A 8 0.78 -5.04 4.78
N VAL A 9 1.35 -6.04 4.10
CA VAL A 9 2.79 -6.31 4.13
C VAL A 9 3.57 -5.19 3.44
N SER A 10 3.09 -4.64 2.31
CA SER A 10 3.76 -3.52 1.63
C SER A 10 3.76 -2.23 2.47
N LEU A 11 2.65 -1.91 3.14
CA LEU A 11 2.59 -0.76 4.06
C LEU A 11 3.55 -0.95 5.25
N LEU A 12 3.51 -2.13 5.88
CA LEU A 12 4.37 -2.43 7.02
C LEU A 12 5.85 -2.45 6.64
N SER A 13 6.20 -3.05 5.49
CA SER A 13 7.58 -3.13 5.04
C SER A 13 8.15 -1.75 4.73
N GLY A 14 7.37 -0.86 4.10
CA GLY A 14 7.79 0.52 3.86
C GLY A 14 7.96 1.33 5.14
N TYR A 15 7.05 1.17 6.09
CA TYR A 15 7.20 1.82 7.40
C TYR A 15 8.45 1.32 8.13
N ILE A 16 8.61 0.00 8.25
CA ILE A 16 9.76 -0.63 8.91
C ILE A 16 11.06 -0.24 8.22
N ALA A 17 11.12 -0.23 6.88
CA ALA A 17 12.28 0.23 6.14
C ALA A 17 12.68 1.65 6.54
N GLY A 18 11.72 2.59 6.55
CA GLY A 18 11.98 3.95 7.01
C GLY A 18 12.54 4.02 8.44
N LYS A 19 12.02 3.19 9.36
CA LYS A 19 12.53 3.10 10.74
C LYS A 19 13.93 2.49 10.83
N ILE A 20 14.23 1.45 10.04
CA ILE A 20 15.55 0.81 10.00
C ILE A 20 16.62 1.80 9.55
N PHE A 21 16.30 2.66 8.58
CA PHE A 21 17.20 3.72 8.11
C PHE A 21 17.22 4.98 8.99
N GLY A 22 16.54 4.97 10.14
CA GLY A 22 16.56 6.08 11.10
C GLY A 22 15.88 7.35 10.59
N LEU A 23 14.96 7.23 9.62
CA LEU A 23 14.23 8.39 9.08
C LEU A 23 13.24 8.96 10.09
N GLN A 24 12.89 10.23 9.89
CA GLN A 24 11.87 10.87 10.71
C GLN A 24 10.52 10.17 10.53
N GLU A 25 9.65 10.29 11.53
CA GLU A 25 8.34 9.63 11.54
C GLU A 25 7.52 9.99 10.29
N ALA A 26 7.46 11.27 9.92
CA ALA A 26 6.77 11.72 8.72
C ALA A 26 7.30 11.08 7.43
N GLN A 27 8.62 10.92 7.30
CA GLN A 27 9.25 10.30 6.14
C GLN A 27 9.01 8.78 6.11
N SER A 28 9.07 8.11 7.27
CA SER A 28 8.77 6.67 7.37
C SER A 28 7.32 6.37 6.97
N ARG A 29 6.39 7.27 7.33
CA ARG A 29 4.98 7.18 6.91
C ARG A 29 4.81 7.42 5.41
N ALA A 30 5.48 8.43 4.86
CA ALA A 30 5.45 8.69 3.43
C ALA A 30 5.93 7.47 2.62
N ILE A 31 7.05 6.87 3.03
CA ILE A 31 7.60 5.66 2.39
C ILE A 31 6.63 4.48 2.51
N ALA A 32 5.99 4.30 3.68
CA ALA A 32 4.98 3.27 3.86
C ALA A 32 3.85 3.39 2.82
N PHE A 33 3.30 4.59 2.62
CA PHE A 33 2.25 4.83 1.63
C PHE A 33 2.75 4.74 0.19
N GLU A 34 3.97 5.18 -0.11
CA GLU A 34 4.54 5.11 -1.46
C GLU A 34 4.79 3.67 -1.91
N ILE A 35 5.21 2.79 -1.00
CA ILE A 35 5.36 1.35 -1.28
C ILE A 35 4.00 0.65 -1.22
N GLY A 36 3.16 0.99 -0.25
CA GLY A 36 1.88 0.35 0.00
C GLY A 36 0.75 0.71 -0.97
N ILE A 37 0.90 1.79 -1.74
CA ILE A 37 -0.10 2.25 -2.73
C ILE A 37 0.48 2.11 -4.13
N HIS A 38 -0.04 1.16 -4.91
CA HIS A 38 0.38 0.95 -6.30
C HIS A 38 -0.59 1.55 -7.32
N ASN A 39 -0.04 1.93 -8.48
CA ASN A 39 -0.83 2.36 -9.64
C ASN A 39 -1.52 1.16 -10.30
N SER A 40 -2.68 0.82 -9.76
CA SER A 40 -3.45 -0.34 -10.19
C SER A 40 -4.07 -0.15 -11.57
N ALA A 41 -4.38 1.08 -11.98
CA ALA A 41 -4.90 1.38 -13.31
C ALA A 41 -3.87 1.02 -14.39
N LEU A 42 -2.62 1.46 -14.20
CA LEU A 42 -1.53 1.10 -15.09
C LEU A 42 -1.30 -0.43 -15.12
N ALA A 43 -1.34 -1.10 -13.97
CA ALA A 43 -1.20 -2.56 -13.91
C ALA A 43 -2.32 -3.31 -14.67
N ILE A 44 -3.57 -2.85 -14.59
CA ILE A 44 -4.69 -3.40 -15.36
C ILE A 44 -4.44 -3.21 -16.87
N VAL A 45 -4.06 -2.00 -17.30
CA VAL A 45 -3.76 -1.71 -18.70
C VAL A 45 -2.63 -2.60 -19.21
N LEU A 46 -1.55 -2.79 -18.45
CA LEU A 46 -0.47 -3.69 -18.84
C LEU A 46 -0.94 -5.14 -19.01
N ALA A 47 -1.78 -5.64 -18.08
CA ALA A 47 -2.31 -6.99 -18.15
C ALA A 47 -3.20 -7.22 -19.39
N MET A 48 -4.06 -6.24 -19.68
CA MET A 48 -5.01 -6.30 -20.80
C MET A 48 -4.32 -6.07 -22.14
N GLU A 49 -3.52 -5.00 -22.24
CA GLU A 49 -3.01 -4.52 -23.53
C GLU A 49 -1.70 -5.16 -23.93
N ILE A 50 -0.81 -5.44 -22.98
CA ILE A 50 0.52 -6.00 -23.28
C ILE A 50 0.49 -7.52 -23.12
N LEU A 51 0.01 -8.00 -21.97
CA LEU A 51 0.01 -9.43 -21.66
C LEU A 51 -1.19 -10.19 -22.25
N LYS A 52 -2.17 -9.47 -22.82
CA LYS A 52 -3.37 -10.02 -23.47
C LYS A 52 -4.10 -11.05 -22.60
N SER A 53 -4.18 -10.80 -21.28
CA SER A 53 -4.78 -11.71 -20.31
C SER A 53 -5.66 -10.99 -19.30
N GLU A 54 -6.97 -11.19 -19.44
CA GLU A 54 -7.97 -10.68 -18.50
C GLU A 54 -7.80 -11.28 -17.09
N VAL A 55 -7.40 -12.55 -17.02
CA VAL A 55 -7.17 -13.25 -15.75
C VAL A 55 -6.06 -12.56 -14.95
N MET A 56 -5.03 -12.02 -15.61
CA MET A 56 -3.96 -11.26 -14.94
C MET A 56 -4.38 -9.84 -14.52
N ALA A 57 -5.49 -9.30 -15.04
CA ALA A 57 -6.03 -8.01 -14.60
C ALA A 57 -6.82 -8.12 -13.28
N VAL A 58 -7.41 -9.30 -13.00
CA VAL A 58 -8.24 -9.53 -11.81
C VAL A 58 -7.52 -9.19 -10.50
N PRO A 59 -6.27 -9.64 -10.24
CA PRO A 59 -5.56 -9.29 -9.01
C PRO A 59 -5.39 -7.78 -8.81
N SER A 60 -5.04 -7.05 -9.88
CA SER A 60 -4.87 -5.59 -9.86
C SER A 60 -6.17 -4.85 -9.58
N ALA A 61 -7.28 -5.31 -10.18
CA ALA A 61 -8.61 -4.75 -9.95
C ALA A 61 -9.11 -5.01 -8.51
N VAL A 62 -8.88 -6.22 -7.98
CA VAL A 62 -9.23 -6.55 -6.58
C VAL A 62 -8.36 -5.76 -5.60
N TYR A 63 -7.07 -5.64 -5.88
CA TYR A 63 -6.15 -4.90 -5.04
C TYR A 63 -6.49 -3.41 -4.98
N SER A 64 -6.83 -2.76 -6.11
CA SER A 64 -7.17 -1.33 -6.14
C SER A 64 -8.35 -0.98 -5.23
N LEU A 65 -9.34 -1.87 -5.13
CA LEU A 65 -10.49 -1.70 -4.25
C LEU A 65 -10.13 -1.82 -2.77
N LEU A 66 -9.20 -2.73 -2.43
CA LEU A 66 -8.84 -3.04 -1.06
C LEU A 66 -7.72 -2.16 -0.49
N MET A 67 -6.85 -1.66 -1.37
CA MET A 67 -5.68 -0.86 -1.03
C MET A 67 -6.06 0.42 -0.28
N TYR A 68 -7.05 1.19 -0.78
CA TYR A 68 -7.43 2.46 -0.15
C TYR A 68 -8.04 2.29 1.25
N PRO A 69 -8.98 1.36 1.51
CA PRO A 69 -9.46 1.11 2.88
C PRO A 69 -8.35 0.70 3.85
N ILE A 70 -7.41 -0.15 3.42
CA ILE A 70 -6.29 -0.58 4.27
C ILE A 70 -5.35 0.59 4.56
N ALA A 71 -4.99 1.37 3.54
CA ALA A 71 -4.15 2.55 3.70
C ALA A 71 -4.82 3.57 4.64
N ALA A 72 -6.13 3.79 4.51
CA ALA A 72 -6.89 4.66 5.41
C ALA A 72 -6.87 4.14 6.85
N LEU A 73 -7.09 2.83 7.05
CA LEU A 73 -7.03 2.22 8.38
C LEU A 73 -5.64 2.37 9.00
N PHE A 74 -4.58 2.09 8.23
CA PHE A 74 -3.20 2.21 8.68
C PHE A 74 -2.86 3.67 9.03
N GLY A 75 -3.22 4.63 8.18
CA GLY A 75 -3.05 6.06 8.45
C GLY A 75 -3.81 6.53 9.69
N PHE A 76 -5.04 6.03 9.90
CA PHE A 76 -5.83 6.31 11.08
C PHE A 76 -5.21 5.73 12.36
N MET A 77 -4.68 4.51 12.31
CA MET A 77 -3.96 3.93 13.45
C MET A 77 -2.73 4.75 13.83
N LEU A 78 -1.95 5.18 12.83
CA LEU A 78 -0.77 6.01 13.05
C LEU A 78 -1.12 7.41 13.58
N SER A 79 -2.20 8.03 13.11
CA SER A 79 -2.62 9.34 13.61
C SER A 79 -3.05 9.30 15.08
N ARG A 80 -3.70 8.21 15.51
CA ARG A 80 -4.02 8.00 16.94
C ARG A 80 -2.78 7.84 17.81
N MET A 81 -1.70 7.26 17.28
CA MET A 81 -0.44 7.11 18.00
C MET A 81 0.29 8.45 18.20
N ASP A 82 0.15 9.38 17.26
CA ASP A 82 0.66 10.75 17.44
C ASP A 82 -0.16 11.52 18.48
N SER A 83 -1.49 11.40 18.47
CA SER A 83 -2.35 12.06 19.46
C SER A 83 -2.12 11.59 20.90
N ALA A 84 -1.56 10.40 21.10
CA ALA A 84 -1.20 9.88 22.42
C ALA A 84 0.17 10.36 22.94
N LYS A 85 0.95 11.08 22.12
CA LYS A 85 2.25 11.68 22.48
C LYS A 85 2.18 13.19 22.73
N VAL A 86 0.99 13.79 22.65
CA VAL A 86 0.68 15.19 22.99
C VAL A 86 0.09 15.24 24.39
#